data_AF-A0A016QLL7-F1
#
_entry.id   AF-A0A016QLL7-F1
#
_cell.length_a   1.000
_cell.length_b   1.000
_cell.length_c   1.000
_cell.angle_alpha   90.00
_cell.angle_beta   90.00
_cell.angle_gamma   90.00
#
_symmetry.space_group_name_H-M   'P 1'
#
loop_
_entity.id
_entity.type
_entity.pdbx_description
1 polymer ?
#
loop_
_entity_poly.entity_id
_entity_poly.type
_entity_poly.pdbx_seq_one_letter_code
_entity_poly.pdbx_strand_id
1 'polypeptide(L)'
;MQNGSSNPRNITRTWKVDLYGGWGDGPSATVYLGSHTVTLNADADGKLSAEIDGEPQASIDRAVSYLNWAKADGRLELLEEVRAPDPEPLTLAAPVIGKARAAKLHKIMGLVGLPSAQHYALAAAALGEWVPVPSLADLTEREARTVWAHLCNLYPSARAIVESLNARSAHAA
;
A
#
# COMPACT_ATOMS: atom_id res chain seq x y z
N MET A 1 17.03 23.07 -20.46
CA MET A 1 15.57 22.85 -20.37
C MET A 1 15.34 21.34 -20.34
N GLN A 2 15.10 20.76 -19.17
CA GLN A 2 14.78 19.34 -19.01
C GLN A 2 13.25 19.22 -19.05
N ASN A 3 12.72 18.52 -20.07
CA ASN A 3 11.31 18.19 -20.15
C ASN A 3 11.01 17.09 -19.12
N GLY A 4 10.31 17.46 -18.05
CA GLY A 4 9.79 16.52 -17.06
C GLY A 4 8.68 15.66 -17.65
N SER A 5 9.02 14.44 -18.05
CA SER A 5 8.07 13.35 -18.29
C SER A 5 8.29 12.29 -17.21
N SER A 6 7.74 12.48 -16.01
CA SER A 6 7.67 11.37 -15.05
C SER A 6 6.55 10.43 -15.50
N ASN A 7 6.96 9.42 -16.27
CA ASN A 7 6.14 8.35 -16.83
C ASN A 7 5.13 7.75 -15.83
N PRO A 8 3.98 7.23 -16.31
CA PRO A 8 3.14 6.36 -15.49
C PRO A 8 3.95 5.13 -15.08
N ARG A 9 4.25 5.01 -13.78
CA ARG A 9 4.91 3.86 -13.17
C ARG A 9 3.80 2.88 -12.79
N ASN A 10 3.98 1.60 -13.09
CA ASN A 10 2.96 0.56 -12.93
C ASN A 10 1.81 0.59 -13.97
N ILE A 11 2.17 0.44 -15.25
CA ILE A 11 1.21 0.36 -16.36
C ILE A 11 1.42 -0.90 -17.20
N THR A 12 0.34 -1.60 -17.48
CA THR A 12 0.27 -2.69 -18.43
C THR A 12 -0.63 -2.26 -19.59
N ARG A 13 -0.15 -2.46 -20.82
CA ARG A 13 -0.93 -2.20 -22.03
C ARG A 13 -0.87 -3.40 -22.95
N THR A 14 -2.01 -3.76 -23.50
CA THR A 14 -2.16 -4.86 -24.43
C THR A 14 -2.76 -4.34 -25.73
N TRP A 15 -2.14 -4.68 -26.85
CA TRP A 15 -2.57 -4.31 -28.19
C TRP A 15 -2.79 -5.53 -29.05
N LYS A 16 -3.74 -5.43 -29.97
CA LYS A 16 -3.76 -6.24 -31.18
C LYS A 16 -2.94 -5.55 -32.26
N VAL A 17 -2.05 -6.32 -32.88
CA VAL A 17 -1.07 -5.87 -33.86
C VAL A 17 -1.28 -6.66 -35.14
N ASP A 18 -1.80 -6.03 -36.19
CA ASP A 18 -1.90 -6.63 -37.52
C ASP A 18 -0.74 -6.14 -38.39
N LEU A 19 0.07 -7.08 -38.88
CA LEU A 19 1.29 -6.80 -39.64
C LEU A 19 1.05 -6.97 -41.14
N TYR A 20 1.61 -6.06 -41.92
CA TYR A 20 1.59 -6.09 -43.38
C TYR A 20 3.00 -5.89 -43.93
N GLY A 21 3.33 -6.57 -45.02
CA GLY A 21 4.62 -6.46 -45.70
C GLY A 21 4.45 -6.11 -47.16
N GLY A 22 5.52 -5.59 -47.79
CA GLY A 22 5.56 -5.38 -49.23
C GLY A 22 5.61 -6.71 -49.99
N TRP A 23 4.92 -6.76 -51.14
CA TRP A 23 4.99 -7.87 -52.07
C TRP A 23 5.82 -7.50 -53.31
N GLY A 24 6.92 -8.21 -53.52
CA GLY A 24 7.88 -7.92 -54.60
C GLY A 24 8.85 -6.79 -54.27
N ASP A 25 9.52 -6.26 -55.28
CA ASP A 25 10.60 -5.27 -55.13
C ASP A 25 10.12 -3.82 -54.89
N GLY A 26 8.85 -3.61 -54.58
CA GLY A 26 8.30 -2.26 -54.39
C GLY A 26 7.02 -2.20 -53.55
N PRO A 27 6.59 -1.00 -53.12
CA PRO A 27 5.44 -0.79 -52.25
C PRO A 27 4.08 -0.92 -52.98
N SER A 28 4.05 -1.50 -54.18
CA SER A 28 2.87 -1.51 -55.04
C SER A 28 1.76 -2.45 -54.58
N ALA A 29 2.07 -3.41 -53.70
CA ALA A 29 1.10 -4.27 -53.06
C ALA A 29 1.55 -4.61 -51.63
N THR A 30 0.63 -4.53 -50.67
CA THR A 30 0.83 -4.99 -49.30
C THR A 30 0.15 -6.33 -49.08
N VAL A 31 0.83 -7.24 -48.39
CA VAL A 31 0.31 -8.55 -47.99
C VAL A 31 0.16 -8.61 -46.48
N TYR A 32 -0.94 -9.21 -46.03
CA TYR A 32 -1.17 -9.45 -44.62
C TYR A 32 -0.27 -10.60 -44.13
N LEU A 33 0.54 -10.32 -43.12
CA LEU A 33 1.54 -11.26 -42.58
C LEU A 33 1.03 -12.01 -41.35
N GLY A 34 0.15 -11.39 -40.57
CA GLY A 34 -0.42 -12.01 -39.37
C GLY A 34 -0.96 -11.00 -38.36
N SER A 35 -1.58 -11.53 -37.30
CA SER A 35 -2.05 -10.77 -36.14
C SER A 35 -1.40 -11.32 -34.89
N HIS A 36 -0.99 -10.44 -33.99
CA HIS A 36 -0.41 -10.78 -32.69
C HIS A 36 -1.07 -9.97 -31.58
N THR A 37 -1.15 -10.56 -30.40
CA THR A 37 -1.48 -9.84 -29.16
C THR A 37 -0.19 -9.50 -28.44
N VAL A 38 0.13 -8.21 -28.33
CA VAL A 38 1.35 -7.74 -27.68
C VAL A 38 1.00 -7.06 -26.37
N THR A 39 1.58 -7.52 -25.27
CA THR A 39 1.46 -6.88 -23.96
C THR A 39 2.81 -6.28 -23.57
N LEU A 40 2.83 -5.00 -23.19
CA LEU A 40 3.97 -4.36 -22.53
C LEU A 40 3.58 -4.00 -21.11
N ASN A 41 4.46 -4.34 -20.16
CA ASN A 41 4.32 -4.00 -18.77
C ASN A 41 5.52 -3.16 -18.31
N ALA A 42 5.23 -2.10 -17.55
CA ALA A 42 6.22 -1.32 -16.82
C ALA A 42 5.86 -1.40 -15.34
N ASP A 43 6.70 -2.05 -14.53
CA ASP A 43 6.46 -2.18 -13.10
C ASP A 43 6.73 -0.87 -12.33
N ALA A 44 6.56 -0.92 -11.01
CA ALA A 44 6.79 0.23 -10.12
C ALA A 44 8.26 0.72 -10.13
N ASP A 45 9.21 -0.18 -10.39
CA ASP A 45 10.65 0.12 -10.50
C ASP A 45 11.04 0.61 -11.90
N GLY A 46 10.10 0.63 -12.84
CA GLY A 46 10.31 1.01 -14.23
C GLY A 46 10.98 -0.09 -15.06
N LYS A 47 11.05 -1.33 -14.55
CA LYS A 47 11.50 -2.47 -15.33
C LYS A 47 10.41 -2.83 -16.32
N LEU A 48 10.82 -2.98 -17.58
CA LEU A 48 9.94 -3.31 -18.69
C LEU A 48 9.95 -4.81 -18.94
N SER A 49 8.78 -5.38 -19.17
CA SER A 49 8.61 -6.76 -19.65
C SER A 49 7.59 -6.79 -20.80
N ALA A 50 7.64 -7.85 -21.60
CA ALA A 50 6.78 -8.01 -22.75
C ALA A 50 6.29 -9.45 -22.87
N GLU A 51 5.08 -9.59 -23.41
CA GLU A 51 4.51 -10.86 -23.84
C GLU A 51 3.98 -10.71 -25.26
N ILE A 52 4.12 -11.77 -26.06
CA ILE A 52 3.57 -11.84 -27.42
C ILE A 52 2.76 -13.13 -27.49
N ASP A 53 1.48 -13.01 -27.81
CA ASP A 53 0.51 -14.12 -27.85
C ASP A 53 0.45 -14.92 -26.54
N GLY A 54 0.65 -14.23 -25.42
CA GLY A 54 0.68 -14.82 -24.07
C GLY A 54 2.03 -15.45 -23.68
N GLU A 55 3.02 -15.43 -24.57
CA GLU A 55 4.35 -15.99 -24.28
C GLU A 55 5.31 -14.89 -23.77
N PRO A 56 5.91 -15.03 -22.57
CA PRO A 56 6.90 -14.10 -22.06
C PRO A 56 8.12 -13.99 -22.97
N GLN A 57 8.56 -12.76 -23.23
CA GLN A 57 9.74 -12.48 -24.04
C GLN A 57 10.95 -12.21 -23.15
N ALA A 58 12.13 -12.68 -23.58
CA ALA A 58 13.38 -12.44 -22.87
C ALA A 58 13.80 -10.95 -22.86
N SER A 59 13.41 -10.18 -23.88
CA SER A 59 13.56 -8.73 -23.94
C SER A 59 12.33 -8.09 -24.61
N ILE A 60 12.19 -6.78 -24.47
CA ILE A 60 11.08 -6.03 -25.06
C ILE A 60 11.27 -5.74 -26.56
N ASP A 61 12.46 -5.96 -27.11
CA ASP A 61 12.83 -5.46 -28.44
C ASP A 61 11.91 -5.99 -29.54
N ARG A 62 11.56 -7.28 -29.46
CA ARG A 62 10.66 -7.93 -30.43
C ARG A 62 9.25 -7.36 -30.36
N ALA A 63 8.71 -7.17 -29.16
CA ALA A 63 7.39 -6.58 -28.95
C ALA A 63 7.35 -5.13 -29.46
N VAL A 64 8.39 -4.34 -29.14
CA VAL A 64 8.55 -2.97 -29.66
C VAL A 64 8.64 -2.95 -31.18
N SER A 65 9.32 -3.92 -31.78
CA SER A 65 9.44 -4.04 -33.25
C SER A 65 8.08 -4.30 -33.90
N TYR A 66 7.25 -5.18 -33.32
CA TYR A 66 5.89 -5.44 -33.80
C TYR A 66 4.99 -4.19 -33.69
N LEU A 67 5.05 -3.49 -32.56
CA LEU A 67 4.30 -2.24 -32.35
C LEU A 67 4.74 -1.16 -33.34
N ASN A 68 6.05 -0.99 -33.58
CA ASN A 68 6.56 0.00 -34.52
C ASN A 68 6.22 -0.35 -35.97
N TRP A 69 6.28 -1.63 -36.34
CA TRP A 69 5.90 -2.08 -37.67
C TRP A 69 4.40 -1.86 -37.94
N ALA A 70 3.52 -2.29 -37.04
CA ALA A 70 2.09 -2.03 -37.19
C ALA A 70 1.75 -0.54 -37.20
N LYS A 71 2.52 0.29 -36.50
CA LYS A 71 2.35 1.75 -36.54
C LYS A 71 2.77 2.36 -37.89
N ALA A 72 3.79 1.80 -38.53
CA ALA A 72 4.29 2.30 -39.81
C ALA A 72 3.36 1.88 -40.96
N ASP A 73 3.08 0.58 -41.07
CA ASP A 73 2.50 -0.02 -42.29
C ASP A 73 1.33 -0.97 -42.01
N GLY A 74 0.93 -1.14 -40.75
CA GLY A 74 -0.12 -2.09 -40.36
C GLY A 74 -1.28 -1.45 -39.59
N ARG A 75 -1.86 -2.22 -38.67
CA ARG A 75 -2.94 -1.75 -37.79
C ARG A 75 -2.61 -2.08 -36.34
N LEU A 76 -2.79 -1.07 -35.48
CA LEU A 76 -2.59 -1.18 -34.05
C LEU A 76 -3.90 -0.82 -33.33
N GLU A 77 -4.40 -1.72 -32.49
CA GLU A 77 -5.60 -1.52 -31.68
C GLU A 77 -5.27 -1.77 -30.21
N LEU A 78 -5.49 -0.78 -29.34
CA LEU A 78 -5.34 -0.96 -27.90
C LEU A 78 -6.53 -1.78 -27.38
N LEU A 79 -6.26 -2.97 -26.88
CA LEU A 79 -7.27 -3.86 -26.30
C LEU A 79 -7.51 -3.52 -24.83
N GLU A 80 -6.44 -3.27 -24.08
CA GLU A 80 -6.51 -3.04 -22.64
C GLU A 80 -5.38 -2.12 -22.16
N GLU A 81 -5.70 -1.23 -21.23
CA GLU A 81 -4.72 -0.47 -20.43
C GLU A 81 -5.10 -0.61 -18.96
N VAL A 82 -4.24 -1.25 -18.17
CA VAL A 82 -4.38 -1.37 -16.73
C VAL A 82 -3.28 -0.55 -16.07
N ARG A 83 -3.66 0.28 -15.11
CA ARG A 83 -2.71 0.96 -14.22
C ARG A 83 -2.87 0.37 -12.85
N ALA A 84 -1.85 -0.34 -12.39
CA ALA A 84 -1.86 -0.80 -11.02
C ALA A 84 -1.58 0.41 -10.11
N PRO A 85 -2.24 0.51 -8.94
CA PRO A 85 -1.98 1.59 -8.01
C PRO A 85 -0.50 1.60 -7.65
N ASP A 86 0.05 2.79 -7.42
CA ASP A 86 1.37 2.91 -6.80
C ASP A 86 1.35 2.11 -5.49
N PRO A 87 2.41 1.34 -5.16
CA PRO A 87 2.49 0.70 -3.86
C PRO A 87 2.34 1.79 -2.80
N GLU A 88 1.35 1.64 -1.90
CA GLU A 88 1.18 2.59 -0.80
C GLU A 88 2.53 2.75 -0.09
N PRO A 89 2.99 3.99 0.16
CA PRO A 89 4.22 4.18 0.90
C PRO A 89 4.08 3.44 2.23
N LEU A 90 5.03 2.54 2.52
CA LEU A 90 5.15 1.87 3.81
C LEU A 90 5.02 2.93 4.91
N THR A 91 3.84 3.03 5.50
CA THR A 91 3.60 3.97 6.59
C THR A 91 4.55 3.58 7.70
N LEU A 92 5.56 4.42 7.99
CA LEU A 92 6.30 4.36 9.25
C LEU A 92 5.26 4.23 10.34
N ALA A 93 5.19 3.04 10.98
CA ALA A 93 4.21 2.75 12.01
C ALA A 93 4.20 3.92 13.00
N ALA A 94 3.02 4.48 13.26
CA ALA A 94 2.90 5.65 14.10
C ALA A 94 3.59 5.38 15.45
N PRO A 95 4.34 6.35 16.00
CA PRO A 95 5.11 6.12 17.23
C PRO A 95 4.19 5.65 18.36
N VAL A 96 4.57 4.54 18.98
CA VAL A 96 3.84 3.88 20.07
C VAL A 96 4.22 4.47 21.42
N ILE A 97 3.36 4.31 22.42
CA ILE A 97 3.55 4.90 23.76
C ILE A 97 4.68 4.23 24.56
N GLY A 98 5.02 2.98 24.22
CA GLY A 98 6.10 2.22 24.84
C GLY A 98 5.85 1.78 26.29
N LYS A 99 6.81 1.03 26.84
CA LYS A 99 6.70 0.33 28.13
C LYS A 99 6.42 1.25 29.32
N ALA A 100 7.09 2.40 29.39
CA ALA A 100 6.96 3.30 30.53
C ALA A 100 5.53 3.83 30.69
N ARG A 101 4.90 4.23 29.58
CA ARG A 101 3.53 4.74 29.60
C ARG A 101 2.50 3.64 29.74
N ALA A 102 2.74 2.47 29.13
CA ALA A 102 1.93 1.28 29.35
C ALA A 102 1.91 0.86 30.83
N ALA A 103 3.06 0.88 31.51
CA ALA A 103 3.15 0.56 32.93
C ALA A 103 2.35 1.54 33.79
N LYS A 104 2.40 2.84 33.45
CA LYS A 104 1.57 3.86 34.12
C LYS A 104 0.08 3.59 33.90
N LEU A 105 -0.32 3.26 32.67
CA LEU A 105 -1.72 2.93 32.34
C LEU A 105 -2.20 1.68 33.11
N HIS A 106 -1.40 0.61 33.16
CA HIS A 106 -1.68 -0.57 33.97
C HIS A 106 -1.85 -0.24 35.46
N LYS A 107 -0.97 0.62 36.00
CA LYS A 107 -1.06 1.05 37.40
C LYS A 107 -2.36 1.79 37.68
N ILE A 108 -2.79 2.66 36.77
CA ILE A 108 -4.06 3.38 36.93
C ILE A 108 -5.25 2.42 36.84
N MET A 109 -5.25 1.50 35.87
CA MET A 109 -6.28 0.46 35.72
C MET A 109 -6.40 -0.40 37.00
N GLY A 110 -5.27 -0.83 37.58
CA GLY A 110 -5.29 -1.56 38.84
C GLY A 110 -5.81 -0.73 40.02
N LEU A 111 -5.45 0.55 40.10
CA LEU A 111 -5.88 1.45 41.17
C LEU A 111 -7.37 1.83 41.11
N VAL A 112 -7.99 1.81 39.92
CA VAL A 112 -9.46 1.95 39.81
C VAL A 112 -10.21 0.65 40.14
N GLY A 113 -9.50 -0.42 40.46
CA GLY A 113 -10.06 -1.72 40.82
C GLY A 113 -10.34 -2.65 39.64
N LEU A 114 -9.81 -2.35 38.44
CA LEU A 114 -9.92 -3.26 37.30
C LEU A 114 -9.03 -4.48 37.53
N PRO A 115 -9.56 -5.72 37.44
CA PRO A 115 -8.73 -6.92 37.54
C PRO A 115 -7.67 -6.95 36.44
N SER A 116 -6.46 -7.42 36.77
CA SER A 116 -5.33 -7.46 35.83
C SER A 116 -5.64 -8.21 34.53
N ALA A 117 -6.41 -9.29 34.61
CA ALA A 117 -6.86 -10.07 33.46
C ALA A 117 -7.77 -9.28 32.48
N GLN A 118 -8.39 -8.19 32.93
CA GLN A 118 -9.33 -7.40 32.13
C GLN A 118 -8.70 -6.17 31.48
N HIS A 119 -7.44 -5.84 31.80
CA HIS A 119 -6.77 -4.64 31.28
C HIS A 119 -6.74 -4.57 29.74
N TYR A 120 -6.38 -5.69 29.10
CA TYR A 120 -6.30 -5.78 27.63
C TYR A 120 -7.67 -5.87 26.96
N ALA A 121 -8.64 -6.52 27.62
CA ALA A 121 -10.01 -6.59 27.14
C ALA A 121 -10.68 -5.21 27.15
N LEU A 122 -10.45 -4.40 28.19
CA LEU A 122 -10.95 -3.03 28.25
C LEU A 122 -10.33 -2.16 27.15
N ALA A 123 -9.03 -2.31 26.89
CA ALA A 123 -8.37 -1.59 25.81
C ALA A 123 -8.91 -1.99 24.44
N ALA A 124 -9.14 -3.29 24.19
CA ALA A 124 -9.77 -3.76 22.96
C ALA A 124 -11.19 -3.19 22.79
N ALA A 125 -12.02 -3.25 23.83
CA ALA A 125 -13.37 -2.69 23.80
C ALA A 125 -13.37 -1.18 23.49
N ALA A 126 -12.43 -0.42 24.06
CA ALA A 126 -12.28 1.01 23.78
C ALA A 126 -11.93 1.31 22.31
N LEU A 127 -11.21 0.40 21.65
CA LEU A 127 -10.80 0.53 20.25
C LEU A 127 -11.81 -0.08 19.26
N GLY A 128 -12.88 -0.71 19.74
CA GLY A 128 -13.82 -1.44 18.91
C GLY A 128 -13.30 -2.78 18.42
N GLU A 129 -12.26 -3.32 19.07
CA GLU A 129 -11.64 -4.59 18.74
C GLU A 129 -12.33 -5.75 19.47
N TRP A 130 -12.48 -6.87 18.77
CA TRP A 130 -13.14 -8.07 19.28
C TRP A 130 -12.18 -9.00 20.05
N VAL A 131 -10.85 -8.83 19.85
CA VAL A 131 -9.80 -9.60 20.53
C VAL A 131 -9.03 -8.67 21.47
N PRO A 132 -8.65 -9.13 22.69
CA PRO A 132 -7.78 -8.36 23.58
C PRO A 132 -6.51 -7.89 22.87
N VAL A 133 -6.12 -6.63 23.09
CA VAL A 133 -4.87 -6.10 22.54
C VAL A 133 -3.68 -6.89 23.11
N PRO A 134 -2.67 -7.25 22.30
CA PRO A 134 -1.56 -8.08 22.76
C PRO A 134 -0.68 -7.35 23.79
N SER A 135 -0.62 -6.02 23.72
CA SER A 135 0.19 -5.18 24.61
C SER A 135 -0.33 -3.75 24.62
N LEU A 136 -0.33 -3.12 25.80
CA LEU A 136 -0.60 -1.68 25.90
C LEU A 136 0.60 -0.84 25.40
N ALA A 137 1.80 -1.41 25.33
CA ALA A 137 3.00 -0.68 24.90
C ALA A 137 3.00 -0.38 23.40
N ASP A 138 2.23 -1.16 22.63
CA ASP A 138 2.15 -1.08 21.18
C ASP A 138 1.03 -0.12 20.72
N LEU A 139 0.29 0.45 21.67
CA LEU A 139 -0.69 1.48 21.36
C LEU A 139 0.02 2.73 20.82
N THR A 140 -0.50 3.27 19.74
CA THR A 140 -0.20 4.63 19.28
C THR A 140 -0.68 5.67 20.30
N GLU A 141 -0.19 6.90 20.19
CA GLU A 141 -0.68 8.01 21.03
C GLU A 141 -2.21 8.19 20.94
N ARG A 142 -2.77 8.06 19.73
CA ARG A 142 -4.20 8.22 19.49
C ARG A 142 -5.00 7.14 20.21
N GLU A 143 -4.60 5.88 20.06
CA GLU A 143 -5.27 4.74 20.70
C GLU A 143 -5.18 4.83 22.23
N ALA A 144 -4.01 5.18 22.77
CA ALA A 144 -3.85 5.37 24.20
C ALA A 144 -4.80 6.45 24.77
N ARG A 145 -5.04 7.53 24.02
CA ARG A 145 -6.04 8.56 24.38
C ARG A 145 -7.46 8.01 24.33
N THR A 146 -7.81 7.21 23.32
CA THR A 146 -9.12 6.56 23.22
C THR A 146 -9.35 5.63 24.40
N VAL A 147 -8.38 4.77 24.72
CA VAL A 147 -8.42 3.87 25.87
C VAL A 147 -8.56 4.65 27.17
N TRP A 148 -7.81 5.74 27.33
CA TRP A 148 -7.92 6.61 28.51
C TRP A 148 -9.28 7.26 28.65
N ALA A 149 -9.84 7.81 27.57
CA ALA A 149 -11.17 8.41 27.57
C ALA A 149 -12.24 7.37 27.94
N HIS A 150 -12.16 6.18 27.36
CA HIS A 150 -13.06 5.08 27.67
C HIS A 150 -12.95 4.65 29.14
N LEU A 151 -11.73 4.50 29.66
CA LEU A 151 -11.49 4.19 31.06
C LEU A 151 -12.09 5.25 31.99
N CYS A 152 -11.93 6.54 31.68
CA CYS A 152 -12.52 7.63 32.46
C CYS A 152 -14.05 7.65 32.43
N ASN A 153 -14.66 7.25 31.32
CA ASN A 153 -16.11 7.19 31.20
C ASN A 153 -16.68 6.07 32.07
N LEU A 154 -16.01 4.90 32.10
CA LEU A 154 -16.44 3.76 32.92
C LEU A 154 -16.04 3.89 34.40
N TYR A 155 -14.89 4.52 34.66
CA TYR A 155 -14.33 4.71 36.00
C TYR A 155 -13.96 6.19 36.19
N PRO A 156 -14.92 7.06 36.56
CA PRO A 156 -14.68 8.50 36.72
C PRO A 156 -13.56 8.84 37.72
N SER A 157 -13.33 7.97 38.72
CA SER A 157 -12.24 8.10 39.70
C SER A 157 -10.83 8.01 39.11
N ALA A 158 -10.68 7.49 37.87
CA ALA A 158 -9.39 7.38 37.19
C ALA A 158 -8.66 8.72 37.10
N ARG A 159 -9.39 9.82 36.87
CA ARG A 159 -8.80 11.17 36.74
C ARG A 159 -8.12 11.63 38.03
N ALA A 160 -8.79 11.49 39.18
CA ALA A 160 -8.23 11.83 40.48
C ALA A 160 -7.00 10.97 40.85
N ILE A 161 -7.01 9.69 40.46
CA ILE A 161 -5.86 8.79 40.68
C ILE A 161 -4.63 9.26 39.89
N VAL A 162 -4.81 9.70 38.65
CA VAL A 162 -3.70 10.21 37.83
C VAL A 162 -3.11 11.49 38.42
N GLU A 163 -3.95 12.42 38.88
CA GLU A 163 -3.51 13.64 39.54
C GLU A 163 -2.68 13.32 40.80
N SER A 164 -3.16 12.40 41.64
CA SER A 164 -2.42 11.92 42.83
C SER A 164 -1.10 11.23 42.48
N LEU A 165 -1.05 10.43 41.40
CA LEU A 165 0.19 9.80 40.94
C LEU A 165 1.21 10.83 40.45
N ASN A 166 0.76 11.83 39.68
CA ASN A 166 1.64 12.89 39.18
C ASN A 166 2.20 13.75 40.32
N ALA A 167 1.36 14.11 41.31
CA ALA A 167 1.78 14.87 42.48
C ALA A 167 2.86 14.13 43.29
N ARG A 168 2.72 12.81 43.48
CA ARG A 168 3.73 11.98 44.16
C ARG A 168 5.04 11.88 43.40
N SER A 169 4.98 11.74 42.07
CA SER A 169 6.19 11.70 41.24
C SER A 169 6.93 13.03 41.22
N ALA A 170 6.22 14.16 41.27
CA ALA A 170 6.83 15.49 41.33
C ALA A 170 7.53 15.78 42.67
N HIS A 171 7.09 15.15 43.77
CA HIS A 171 7.72 15.32 45.07
C HIS A 171 8.93 14.41 45.30
N ALA A 172 9.08 13.37 44.48
CA ALA A 172 10.18 12.40 44.55
C ALA A 172 11.34 12.70 43.58
N ALA A 173 11.24 13.77 42.79
CA ALA A 173 12.24 14.26 41.85
C ALA A 173 12.90 15.53 42.39
#